data_AF-A0A960QTC7-F1
#
_entry.id   AF-A0A960QTC7-F1
#
_cell.length_a   1.000
_cell.length_b   1.000
_cell.length_c   1.000
_cell.angle_alpha   90.00
_cell.angle_beta   90.00
_cell.angle_gamma   90.00
#
_symmetry.space_group_name_H-M   'P 1'
#
loop_
_entity.id
_entity.type
_entity.pdbx_description
1 polymer ?
#
loop_
_entity_poly.entity_id
_entity_poly.type
_entity_poly.pdbx_seq_one_letter_code
_entity_poly.pdbx_strand_id
1 'polypeptide(L)'
;LILVTLPKKTDFYFQTDAYKDLSDIKDFLTLIRDQIASKEECGFFFANRIPKKELEEFIDKILPLIHTRVFGSKESLSRRERLDFIEIFYQFLMLKILDLVKPDFFSFTCKDAVDVGPTTSAGFYSLVKMMSETRTYNKEEQDHFLWMLYGPSLLVRERLVDYQRLSRVMSAMTVLSEAFLKDQKGLIKELESLFDYPFLQKIQIK
;
A
#
# COMPACT_ATOMS: atom_id res chain seq x y z
N LEU A 1 18.18 1.00 13.70
CA LEU A 1 17.22 0.19 12.93
C LEU A 1 15.81 0.60 13.34
N ILE A 2 14.93 0.88 12.38
CA ILE A 2 13.51 1.15 12.60
C ILE A 2 12.76 0.01 11.90
N LEU A 3 11.90 -0.68 12.64
CA LEU A 3 11.14 -1.82 12.14
C LEU A 3 9.66 -1.46 12.12
N VAL A 4 9.01 -1.80 11.01
CA VAL A 4 7.55 -1.79 10.88
C VAL A 4 7.11 -3.14 10.35
N THR A 5 6.01 -3.65 10.88
CA THR A 5 5.35 -4.86 10.37
C THR A 5 3.94 -4.53 9.95
N LEU A 6 3.62 -4.82 8.69
CA LEU A 6 2.27 -4.79 8.15
C LEU A 6 1.84 -6.25 7.87
N PRO A 7 0.83 -6.78 8.58
CA PRO A 7 0.42 -8.17 8.44
C PRO A 7 -0.24 -8.40 7.08
N LYS A 8 0.32 -9.34 6.31
CA LYS A 8 -0.21 -9.80 5.01
C LYS A 8 -0.61 -11.29 5.04
N LYS A 9 -0.56 -11.95 6.19
CA LYS A 9 -0.92 -13.38 6.37
C LYS A 9 -1.96 -13.54 7.47
N THR A 10 -3.02 -12.74 7.40
CA THR A 10 -4.12 -12.72 8.38
C THR A 10 -5.46 -12.75 7.67
N ASP A 11 -6.49 -13.21 8.38
CA ASP A 11 -7.86 -13.27 7.86
C ASP A 11 -8.38 -11.87 7.53
N PHE A 12 -7.96 -10.85 8.28
CA PHE A 12 -8.24 -9.45 7.97
C PHE A 12 -7.67 -9.07 6.60
N TYR A 13 -6.39 -9.35 6.33
CA TYR A 13 -5.77 -9.00 5.06
C TYR A 13 -6.40 -9.73 3.85
N PHE A 14 -6.89 -10.95 4.07
CA PHE A 14 -7.57 -11.75 3.06
C PHE A 14 -9.09 -11.64 3.07
N GLN A 15 -9.65 -10.85 3.98
CA GLN A 15 -11.09 -10.67 4.17
C GLN A 15 -11.81 -12.04 4.19
N THR A 16 -11.31 -12.96 5.01
CA THR A 16 -11.86 -14.30 5.23
C THR A 16 -12.56 -14.38 6.58
N ASP A 17 -13.21 -15.52 6.85
CA ASP A 17 -13.80 -15.85 8.15
C ASP A 17 -14.75 -14.74 8.64
N ALA A 18 -14.44 -14.14 9.79
CA ALA A 18 -15.25 -13.07 10.40
C ALA A 18 -15.40 -11.81 9.52
N TYR A 19 -14.56 -11.64 8.50
CA TYR A 19 -14.54 -10.45 7.62
C TYR A 19 -15.22 -10.67 6.27
N LYS A 20 -15.71 -11.89 6.01
CA LYS A 20 -16.26 -12.29 4.71
C LYS A 20 -17.49 -11.45 4.31
N ASP A 21 -18.37 -11.20 5.28
CA ASP A 21 -19.69 -10.59 5.03
C ASP A 21 -19.74 -9.10 5.41
N LEU A 22 -18.61 -8.50 5.77
CA LEU A 22 -18.49 -7.09 6.13
C LEU A 22 -18.61 -6.17 4.91
N SER A 23 -19.82 -5.85 4.46
CA SER A 23 -20.03 -5.05 3.25
C SER A 23 -20.16 -3.54 3.50
N ASP A 24 -20.64 -3.12 4.67
CA ASP A 24 -20.85 -1.70 5.01
C ASP A 24 -19.51 -0.95 5.12
N ILE A 25 -19.43 0.23 4.50
CA ILE A 25 -18.20 1.01 4.49
C ILE A 25 -17.81 1.55 5.86
N LYS A 26 -18.76 1.98 6.69
CA LYS A 26 -18.45 2.59 8.00
C LYS A 26 -17.86 1.54 8.92
N ASP A 27 -18.46 0.34 8.92
CA ASP A 27 -17.95 -0.80 9.69
C ASP A 27 -16.57 -1.22 9.18
N PHE A 28 -16.36 -1.23 7.86
CA PHE A 28 -15.07 -1.55 7.26
C PHE A 28 -13.96 -0.54 7.60
N LEU A 29 -14.22 0.76 7.52
CA LEU A 29 -13.22 1.78 7.86
C LEU A 29 -12.89 1.76 9.36
N THR A 30 -13.89 1.55 10.21
CA THR A 30 -13.71 1.38 11.66
C THR A 30 -12.84 0.15 11.94
N LEU A 31 -13.13 -0.98 11.27
CA LEU A 31 -12.31 -2.19 11.40
C LEU A 31 -10.84 -1.95 11.03
N ILE A 32 -10.55 -1.27 9.91
CA ILE A 32 -9.15 -1.00 9.53
C ILE A 32 -8.43 -0.21 10.65
N ARG A 33 -9.11 0.80 11.19
CA ARG A 33 -8.57 1.61 12.30
C ARG A 33 -8.29 0.75 13.53
N ASP A 34 -9.23 -0.08 13.94
CA ASP A 34 -9.12 -0.94 15.11
C ASP A 34 -8.00 -1.98 14.97
N GLN A 35 -7.83 -2.56 13.78
CA GLN A 35 -6.75 -3.51 13.49
C GLN A 35 -5.37 -2.88 13.69
N ILE A 36 -5.20 -1.63 13.26
CA ILE A 36 -3.92 -0.92 13.40
C ILE A 36 -3.70 -0.48 14.86
N ALA A 37 -4.76 -0.01 15.52
CA ALA A 37 -4.72 0.43 16.91
C ALA A 37 -4.36 -0.72 17.87
N SER A 38 -4.82 -1.93 17.57
CA SER A 38 -4.55 -3.16 18.34
C SER A 38 -3.11 -3.69 18.18
N LYS A 39 -2.33 -3.12 17.26
CA LYS A 39 -0.88 -3.37 17.08
C LYS A 39 -0.55 -4.86 17.03
N GLU A 40 0.18 -5.35 18.02
CA GLU A 40 0.79 -6.68 18.03
C GLU A 40 -0.26 -7.79 18.07
N GLU A 41 -1.44 -7.54 18.64
CA GLU A 41 -2.57 -8.49 18.66
C GLU A 41 -3.05 -8.83 17.24
N CYS A 42 -2.94 -7.88 16.32
CA CYS A 42 -3.29 -8.06 14.91
C CYS A 42 -2.06 -8.29 14.00
N GLY A 43 -0.86 -8.39 14.59
CA GLY A 43 0.40 -8.58 13.87
C GLY A 43 1.00 -7.30 13.29
N PHE A 44 0.47 -6.12 13.63
CA PHE A 44 1.10 -4.84 13.33
C PHE A 44 2.19 -4.54 14.36
N PHE A 45 3.29 -3.95 13.90
CA PHE A 45 4.34 -3.45 14.78
C PHE A 45 4.86 -2.13 14.24
N PHE A 46 4.97 -1.13 15.11
CA PHE A 46 5.55 0.18 14.78
C PHE A 46 6.60 0.52 15.83
N ALA A 47 7.86 0.65 15.43
CA ALA A 47 8.93 1.03 16.34
C ALA A 47 8.64 2.39 17.03
N ASN A 48 9.08 2.55 18.28
CA ASN A 48 8.81 3.72 19.12
C ASN A 48 9.24 5.07 18.53
N ARG A 49 10.13 5.07 17.53
CA ARG A 49 10.56 6.29 16.82
C ARG A 49 9.51 6.83 15.84
N ILE A 50 8.46 6.05 15.54
CA ILE A 50 7.36 6.47 14.67
C ILE A 50 6.39 7.30 15.52
N PRO A 51 6.16 8.58 15.18
CA PRO A 51 5.25 9.44 15.93
C PRO A 51 3.81 8.93 15.84
N LYS A 52 3.28 8.39 16.95
CA LYS A 52 1.99 7.70 16.98
C LYS A 52 0.83 8.63 16.63
N LYS A 53 0.83 9.84 17.18
CA LYS A 53 -0.24 10.82 16.97
C LYS A 53 -0.34 11.23 15.51
N GLU A 54 0.79 11.52 14.87
CA GLU A 54 0.87 11.89 13.47
C GLU A 54 0.47 10.73 12.55
N LEU A 55 0.77 9.49 12.94
CA LEU A 55 0.33 8.31 12.22
C LEU A 55 -1.19 8.09 12.33
N GLU A 56 -1.75 8.26 13.53
CA GLU A 56 -3.20 8.18 13.77
C GLU A 56 -3.96 9.27 13.01
N GLU A 57 -3.48 10.51 13.06
CA GLU A 57 -4.05 11.63 12.29
C GLU A 57 -3.97 11.39 10.78
N PHE A 58 -2.91 10.74 10.30
CA PHE A 58 -2.80 10.34 8.90
C PHE A 58 -3.84 9.27 8.54
N ILE A 59 -3.99 8.22 9.37
CA ILE A 59 -4.96 7.14 9.15
C ILE A 59 -6.39 7.71 9.04
N ASP A 60 -6.72 8.64 9.93
CA ASP A 60 -8.03 9.29 9.99
C ASP A 60 -8.38 10.09 8.73
N LYS A 61 -7.37 10.59 8.02
CA LYS A 61 -7.55 11.37 6.79
C LYS A 61 -7.43 10.52 5.53
N ILE A 62 -6.48 9.58 5.50
CA ILE A 62 -6.21 8.78 4.30
C ILE A 62 -7.33 7.77 4.02
N LEU A 63 -7.95 7.19 5.05
CA LEU A 63 -9.04 6.22 4.88
C LEU A 63 -10.25 6.83 4.13
N PRO A 64 -10.83 7.97 4.58
CA PRO A 64 -11.86 8.67 3.80
C PRO A 64 -11.40 9.11 2.41
N LEU A 65 -10.15 9.56 2.26
CA LEU A 65 -9.61 9.98 0.97
C LEU A 65 -9.60 8.80 -0.03
N ILE A 66 -9.08 7.63 0.37
CA ILE A 66 -9.09 6.44 -0.50
C ILE A 66 -10.53 6.07 -0.86
N HIS A 67 -11.44 6.04 0.12
CA HIS A 67 -12.85 5.69 -0.12
C HIS A 67 -13.51 6.62 -1.15
N THR A 68 -13.33 7.93 -1.00
CA THR A 68 -13.95 8.92 -1.88
C THR A 68 -13.27 8.97 -3.25
N ARG A 69 -11.94 9.07 -3.30
CA ARG A 69 -11.18 9.29 -4.53
C ARG A 69 -11.01 8.05 -5.39
N VAL A 70 -10.88 6.88 -4.76
CA VAL A 70 -10.60 5.62 -5.45
C VAL A 70 -11.88 4.79 -5.62
N PHE A 71 -12.72 4.72 -4.58
CA PHE A 71 -13.93 3.89 -4.60
C PHE A 71 -15.22 4.67 -4.83
N GLY A 72 -15.15 5.99 -5.04
CA GLY A 72 -16.30 6.81 -5.43
C GLY A 72 -17.38 6.93 -4.36
N SER A 73 -17.01 6.89 -3.08
CA SER A 73 -17.93 7.07 -1.95
C SER A 73 -19.07 6.04 -1.86
N LYS A 74 -18.87 4.83 -2.41
CA LYS A 74 -19.87 3.75 -2.32
C LYS A 74 -20.24 3.43 -0.88
N GLU A 75 -21.51 3.21 -0.60
CA GLU A 75 -22.00 2.83 0.73
C GLU A 75 -21.56 1.43 1.16
N SER A 76 -21.27 0.56 0.19
CA SER A 76 -20.73 -0.77 0.44
C SER A 76 -19.61 -1.13 -0.52
N LEU A 77 -18.70 -1.98 -0.04
CA LEU A 77 -17.59 -2.52 -0.83
C LEU A 77 -17.73 -4.04 -0.91
N SER A 78 -17.63 -4.57 -2.13
CA SER A 78 -17.47 -6.01 -2.34
C SER A 78 -16.18 -6.51 -1.70
N ARG A 79 -16.08 -7.82 -1.45
CA ARG A 79 -14.86 -8.42 -0.90
C ARG A 79 -13.62 -8.07 -1.73
N ARG A 80 -13.72 -8.07 -3.07
CA ARG A 80 -12.61 -7.69 -3.94
C ARG A 80 -12.19 -6.22 -3.73
N GLU A 81 -13.15 -5.32 -3.64
CA GLU A 81 -12.86 -3.90 -3.39
C GLU A 81 -12.24 -3.68 -2.01
N ARG A 82 -12.70 -4.38 -0.98
CA ARG A 82 -12.08 -4.34 0.37
C ARG A 82 -10.65 -4.84 0.37
N LEU A 83 -10.38 -5.92 -0.37
CA LEU A 83 -9.03 -6.42 -0.59
C LEU A 83 -8.17 -5.32 -1.24
N ASP A 84 -8.61 -4.75 -2.35
CA ASP A 84 -7.87 -3.70 -3.07
C ASP A 84 -7.66 -2.47 -2.19
N PHE A 85 -8.67 -2.09 -1.41
CA PHE A 85 -8.59 -0.99 -0.44
C PHE A 85 -7.45 -1.20 0.57
N ILE A 86 -7.39 -2.36 1.23
CA ILE A 86 -6.35 -2.67 2.22
C ILE A 86 -4.96 -2.58 1.59
N GLU A 87 -4.81 -3.09 0.37
CA GLU A 87 -3.52 -3.07 -0.31
C GLU A 87 -3.10 -1.63 -0.67
N ILE A 88 -4.01 -0.81 -1.20
CA ILE A 88 -3.78 0.61 -1.49
C ILE A 88 -3.44 1.37 -0.21
N PHE A 89 -4.20 1.15 0.86
CA PHE A 89 -3.95 1.77 2.16
C PHE A 89 -2.56 1.42 2.69
N TYR A 90 -2.12 0.16 2.58
CA TYR A 90 -0.76 -0.23 2.98
C TYR A 90 0.31 0.50 2.17
N GLN A 91 0.11 0.74 0.86
CA GLN A 91 1.07 1.51 0.05
C GLN A 91 1.22 2.96 0.57
N PHE A 92 0.11 3.63 0.86
CA PHE A 92 0.13 4.98 1.43
C PHE A 92 0.69 5.03 2.85
N LEU A 93 0.39 4.02 3.68
CA LEU A 93 0.94 3.91 5.03
C LEU A 93 2.46 3.75 5.01
N MET A 94 2.98 2.90 4.12
CA MET A 94 4.43 2.74 3.92
C MET A 94 5.07 4.07 3.48
N LEU A 95 4.44 4.78 2.55
CA LEU A 95 4.91 6.09 2.12
C LEU A 95 4.94 7.09 3.28
N LYS A 96 3.92 7.08 4.15
CA LYS A 96 3.84 7.97 5.31
C LYS A 96 4.91 7.67 6.35
N ILE A 97 5.23 6.40 6.56
CA ILE A 97 6.31 6.02 7.46
C ILE A 97 7.65 6.57 6.96
N LEU A 98 7.91 6.51 5.65
CA LEU A 98 9.14 7.08 5.08
C LEU A 98 9.18 8.61 5.23
N ASP A 99 8.05 9.28 5.06
CA ASP A 99 7.90 10.73 5.29
C ASP A 99 8.21 11.11 6.76
N LEU A 100 7.70 10.36 7.72
CA LEU A 100 7.91 10.60 9.15
C LEU A 100 9.34 10.26 9.61
N VAL A 101 9.90 9.17 9.10
CA VAL A 101 11.19 8.64 9.57
C VAL A 101 12.38 9.23 8.82
N LYS A 102 12.19 9.61 7.54
CA LYS A 102 13.22 10.13 6.63
C LYS A 102 14.50 9.26 6.63
N PRO A 103 14.41 7.94 6.40
CA PRO A 103 15.59 7.07 6.44
C PRO A 103 16.46 7.28 5.20
N ASP A 104 17.78 7.07 5.34
CA ASP A 104 18.70 7.05 4.20
C ASP A 104 18.44 5.83 3.29
N PHE A 105 18.05 4.70 3.90
CA PHE A 105 17.77 3.43 3.23
C PHE A 105 16.59 2.72 3.89
N PHE A 106 15.78 2.04 3.09
CA PHE A 106 14.73 1.14 3.57
C PHE A 106 14.69 -0.13 2.72
N SER A 107 14.11 -1.20 3.26
CA SER A 107 13.92 -2.45 2.55
C SER A 107 12.61 -3.10 2.94
N PHE A 108 11.98 -3.77 1.98
CA PHE A 108 10.85 -4.65 2.24
C PHE A 108 11.36 -6.07 2.42
N THR A 109 11.27 -6.59 3.64
CA THR A 109 11.78 -7.92 3.98
C THR A 109 10.64 -8.86 4.35
N CYS A 110 10.67 -10.08 3.82
CA CYS A 110 9.87 -11.20 4.32
C CYS A 110 10.79 -12.40 4.53
N LYS A 111 10.33 -13.42 5.27
CA LYS A 111 11.13 -14.58 5.71
C LYS A 111 12.05 -15.14 4.62
N ASP A 112 11.54 -15.31 3.40
CA ASP A 112 12.29 -15.90 2.28
C ASP A 112 12.61 -14.89 1.16
N ALA A 113 12.13 -13.65 1.26
CA ALA A 113 12.29 -12.59 0.25
C ALA A 113 11.82 -12.95 -1.19
N VAL A 114 10.88 -13.89 -1.34
CA VAL A 114 10.48 -14.42 -2.68
C VAL A 114 9.20 -13.80 -3.24
N ASP A 115 8.08 -13.87 -2.50
CA ASP A 115 6.78 -13.35 -3.00
C ASP A 115 6.42 -12.04 -2.31
N VAL A 116 6.15 -12.08 -1.00
CA VAL A 116 5.52 -10.95 -0.29
C VAL A 116 6.34 -9.68 -0.38
N GLY A 117 7.64 -9.75 -0.09
CA GLY A 117 8.55 -8.60 -0.17
C GLY A 117 8.58 -8.06 -1.60
N PRO A 118 8.98 -8.85 -2.59
CA PRO A 118 9.06 -8.40 -3.98
C PRO A 118 7.75 -7.86 -4.58
N THR A 119 6.60 -8.50 -4.33
CA THR A 119 5.31 -7.96 -4.76
C THR A 119 4.96 -6.65 -4.07
N THR A 120 5.34 -6.49 -2.79
CA THR A 120 5.14 -5.23 -2.05
C THR A 120 6.05 -4.13 -2.62
N SER A 121 7.32 -4.43 -2.90
CA SER A 121 8.27 -3.52 -3.55
C SER A 121 7.76 -3.04 -4.90
N ALA A 122 7.26 -3.96 -5.73
CA ALA A 122 6.71 -3.64 -7.04
C ALA A 122 5.47 -2.74 -6.93
N GLY A 123 4.54 -3.04 -6.02
CA GLY A 123 3.38 -2.19 -5.76
C GLY A 123 3.79 -0.78 -5.29
N PHE A 124 4.77 -0.70 -4.41
CA PHE A 124 5.29 0.58 -3.91
C PHE A 124 5.96 1.40 -5.02
N TYR A 125 6.76 0.73 -5.87
CA TYR A 125 7.35 1.32 -7.05
C TYR A 125 6.30 1.86 -8.03
N SER A 126 5.18 1.13 -8.21
CA SER A 126 4.05 1.61 -9.00
C SER A 126 3.34 2.81 -8.41
N LEU A 127 3.11 2.83 -7.09
CA LEU A 127 2.58 4.03 -6.42
C LEU A 127 3.47 5.24 -6.70
N VAL A 128 4.78 5.10 -6.46
CA VAL A 128 5.76 6.16 -6.68
C VAL A 128 5.75 6.65 -8.13
N LYS A 129 5.72 5.73 -9.11
CA LYS A 129 5.66 6.09 -10.52
C LYS A 129 4.36 6.83 -10.89
N MET A 130 3.22 6.42 -10.36
CA MET A 130 1.93 7.10 -10.58
C MET A 130 1.91 8.53 -10.01
N MET A 131 2.65 8.76 -8.93
CA MET A 131 2.79 10.08 -8.32
C MET A 131 3.84 10.97 -9.01
N SER A 132 4.71 10.41 -9.85
CA SER A 132 5.77 11.15 -10.53
C SER A 132 5.27 11.89 -11.77
N GLU A 133 6.09 12.83 -12.26
CA GLU A 133 5.77 13.61 -13.46
C GLU A 133 5.76 12.76 -14.73
N THR A 134 6.67 11.79 -14.85
CA THR A 134 6.87 11.01 -16.07
C THR A 134 5.83 9.91 -16.26
N ARG A 135 5.20 9.41 -15.18
CA ARG A 135 4.00 8.53 -15.09
C ARG A 135 4.03 7.18 -15.82
N THR A 136 4.55 7.15 -17.04
CA THR A 136 4.71 5.98 -17.88
C THR A 136 6.07 5.36 -17.66
N TYR A 137 6.11 4.04 -17.58
CA TYR A 137 7.36 3.30 -17.59
C TYR A 137 8.05 3.42 -18.96
N ASN A 138 9.31 3.82 -18.95
CA ASN A 138 10.19 3.52 -20.06
C ASN A 138 10.56 2.02 -20.03
N LYS A 139 11.27 1.55 -21.05
CA LYS A 139 11.61 0.13 -21.17
C LYS A 139 12.43 -0.40 -19.99
N GLU A 140 13.45 0.35 -19.56
CA GLU A 140 14.31 -0.07 -18.43
C GLU A 140 13.52 -0.12 -17.13
N GLU A 141 12.64 0.86 -16.89
CA GLU A 141 11.78 0.89 -15.72
C GLU A 141 10.74 -0.25 -15.73
N GLN A 142 10.24 -0.61 -16.91
CA GLN A 142 9.34 -1.75 -17.09
C GLN A 142 10.08 -3.07 -16.83
N ASP A 143 11.28 -3.23 -17.39
CA ASP A 143 12.12 -4.40 -17.16
C ASP A 143 12.48 -4.51 -15.67
N HIS A 144 12.77 -3.39 -15.00
CA HIS A 144 13.02 -3.34 -13.56
C HIS A 144 11.78 -3.74 -12.75
N PHE A 145 10.59 -3.23 -13.11
CA PHE A 145 9.33 -3.63 -12.47
C PHE A 145 9.07 -5.13 -12.60
N LEU A 146 9.25 -5.68 -13.80
CA LEU A 146 9.10 -7.13 -14.06
C LEU A 146 10.16 -7.93 -13.30
N TRP A 147 11.39 -7.45 -13.24
CA TRP A 147 12.45 -8.08 -12.46
C TRP A 147 12.11 -8.12 -10.97
N MET A 148 11.58 -7.03 -10.41
CA MET A 148 11.12 -7.02 -9.02
C MET A 148 10.01 -8.05 -8.78
N LEU A 149 9.03 -8.16 -9.67
CA LEU A 149 7.92 -9.10 -9.50
C LEU A 149 8.35 -10.56 -9.64
N TYR A 150 9.11 -10.87 -10.68
CA TYR A 150 9.32 -12.24 -11.14
C TYR A 150 10.72 -12.77 -10.84
N GLY A 151 11.74 -11.91 -10.80
CA GLY A 151 13.14 -12.30 -10.65
C GLY A 151 13.39 -13.21 -9.44
N PRO A 152 12.99 -12.83 -8.22
CA PRO A 152 13.20 -13.65 -7.03
C PRO A 152 12.52 -15.03 -7.12
N SER A 153 11.32 -15.12 -7.68
CA SER A 153 10.61 -16.40 -7.77
C SER A 153 11.17 -17.29 -8.89
N LEU A 154 11.35 -16.73 -10.09
CA LEU A 154 11.76 -17.48 -11.27
C LEU A 154 13.25 -17.86 -11.26
N LEU A 155 14.13 -16.94 -10.86
CA LEU A 155 15.58 -17.13 -11.00
C LEU A 155 16.23 -17.70 -9.73
N VAL A 156 15.72 -17.35 -8.54
CA VAL A 156 16.32 -17.80 -7.27
C VAL A 156 15.64 -19.06 -6.74
N ARG A 157 14.33 -19.20 -6.98
CA ARG A 157 13.53 -20.32 -6.44
C ARG A 157 12.97 -21.25 -7.50
N GLU A 158 13.23 -20.96 -8.78
CA GLU A 158 12.83 -21.77 -9.94
C GLU A 158 11.33 -22.13 -9.91
N ARG A 159 10.49 -21.22 -9.42
CA ARG A 159 9.03 -21.40 -9.36
C ARG A 159 8.28 -20.15 -9.76
N LEU A 160 7.00 -20.32 -10.07
CA LEU A 160 6.09 -19.21 -10.31
C LEU A 160 5.91 -18.39 -9.02
N VAL A 161 5.70 -17.09 -9.20
CA VAL A 161 5.26 -16.18 -8.14
C VAL A 161 3.93 -16.67 -7.60
N ASP A 162 3.72 -16.57 -6.29
CA ASP A 162 2.41 -16.87 -5.70
C ASP A 162 1.31 -16.03 -6.36
N TYR A 163 0.36 -16.71 -7.00
CA TYR A 163 -0.69 -16.06 -7.78
C TYR A 163 -1.56 -15.14 -6.91
N GLN A 164 -1.87 -15.55 -5.69
CA GLN A 164 -2.71 -14.75 -4.80
C GLN A 164 -2.00 -13.45 -4.43
N ARG A 165 -0.69 -13.48 -4.15
CA ARG A 165 0.12 -12.27 -3.87
C ARG A 165 0.20 -11.34 -5.08
N LEU A 166 0.52 -11.91 -6.24
CA LEU A 166 0.63 -11.14 -7.48
C LEU A 166 -0.72 -10.49 -7.82
N SER A 167 -1.80 -11.28 -7.84
CA SER A 167 -3.14 -10.81 -8.17
C SER A 167 -3.62 -9.69 -7.22
N ARG A 168 -3.34 -9.80 -5.91
CA ARG A 168 -3.72 -8.77 -4.92
C ARG A 168 -3.08 -7.42 -5.22
N VAL A 169 -1.77 -7.39 -5.48
CA VAL A 169 -1.06 -6.15 -5.78
C VAL A 169 -1.48 -5.59 -7.13
N MET A 170 -1.57 -6.45 -8.16
CA MET A 170 -1.95 -6.00 -9.50
C MET A 170 -3.37 -5.42 -9.54
N SER A 171 -4.35 -6.08 -8.93
CA SER A 171 -5.73 -5.57 -8.86
C SER A 171 -5.79 -4.21 -8.16
N ALA A 172 -5.15 -4.09 -7.00
CA ALA A 172 -5.08 -2.84 -6.25
C ALA A 172 -4.41 -1.70 -7.03
N MET A 173 -3.29 -1.98 -7.71
CA MET A 173 -2.59 -0.97 -8.50
C MET A 173 -3.35 -0.57 -9.76
N THR A 174 -4.12 -1.48 -10.38
CA THR A 174 -5.03 -1.14 -11.48
C THR A 174 -6.15 -0.20 -11.01
N VAL A 175 -6.81 -0.50 -9.89
CA VAL A 175 -7.87 0.38 -9.36
C VAL A 175 -7.29 1.75 -8.99
N LEU A 176 -6.11 1.78 -8.38
CA LEU A 176 -5.43 3.03 -8.05
C LEU A 176 -5.04 3.82 -9.30
N SER A 177 -4.51 3.16 -10.33
CA SER A 177 -4.10 3.83 -11.57
C SER A 177 -5.29 4.46 -12.30
N GLU A 178 -6.45 3.81 -12.30
CA GLU A 178 -7.69 4.39 -12.82
C GLU A 178 -8.08 5.69 -12.08
N ALA A 179 -7.94 5.72 -10.74
CA ALA A 179 -8.20 6.93 -9.96
C ALA A 179 -7.22 8.07 -10.31
N PHE A 180 -5.93 7.75 -10.48
CA PHE A 180 -4.93 8.71 -10.95
C PHE A 180 -5.20 9.20 -12.38
N LEU A 181 -5.63 8.32 -13.29
CA LEU A 181 -5.99 8.70 -14.66
C LEU A 181 -7.19 9.65 -14.70
N LYS A 182 -8.16 9.48 -13.79
CA LYS A 182 -9.36 10.30 -13.72
C LYS A 182 -9.09 11.73 -13.26
N ASP A 183 -8.35 11.90 -12.15
CA ASP A 183 -8.00 13.23 -11.62
C ASP A 183 -6.75 13.18 -10.73
N GLN A 184 -5.59 13.08 -11.37
CA GLN A 184 -4.31 13.09 -10.68
C GLN A 184 -4.04 14.40 -9.95
N LYS A 185 -4.29 15.56 -10.57
CA LYS A 185 -3.92 16.85 -9.97
C LYS A 185 -4.69 17.08 -8.68
N GLY A 186 -6.00 16.78 -8.67
CA GLY A 186 -6.80 16.84 -7.46
C GLY A 186 -6.32 15.83 -6.42
N LEU A 187 -6.05 14.58 -6.82
CA LEU A 187 -5.59 13.54 -5.91
C LEU A 187 -4.24 13.88 -5.27
N ILE A 188 -3.25 14.31 -6.05
CA ILE A 188 -1.93 14.73 -5.55
C ILE A 188 -2.10 15.92 -4.60
N LYS A 189 -2.90 16.92 -4.94
CA LYS A 189 -3.14 18.08 -4.07
C LYS A 189 -3.75 17.71 -2.72
N GLU A 190 -4.69 16.76 -2.70
CA GLU A 190 -5.25 16.26 -1.44
C GLU A 190 -4.20 15.45 -0.66
N LEU A 191 -3.41 14.62 -1.34
CA LEU A 191 -2.29 13.89 -0.72
C LEU A 191 -1.22 14.84 -0.16
N GLU A 192 -0.88 15.94 -0.83
CA GLU A 192 0.08 16.95 -0.36
C GLU A 192 -0.26 17.49 1.04
N SER A 193 -1.55 17.54 1.41
CA SER A 193 -1.97 17.94 2.75
C SER A 193 -1.67 16.90 3.84
N LEU A 194 -1.34 15.67 3.45
CA LEU A 194 -1.12 14.52 4.33
C LEU A 194 0.36 14.15 4.51
N PHE A 195 1.25 14.68 3.68
CA PHE A 195 2.70 14.42 3.70
C PHE A 195 3.49 15.71 3.85
N ASP A 196 4.76 15.61 4.27
CA ASP A 196 5.67 16.77 4.22
C ASP A 196 5.89 17.19 2.75
N TYR A 197 5.63 18.44 2.42
CA TYR A 197 5.67 18.95 1.04
C TYR A 197 7.01 18.69 0.33
N PRO A 198 8.19 18.93 0.95
CA PRO A 198 9.48 18.62 0.35
C PRO A 198 9.73 17.12 0.18
N PHE A 199 9.04 16.26 0.92
CA PHE A 199 9.18 14.80 0.77
C PHE A 199 8.57 14.36 -0.55
N LEU A 200 7.31 14.72 -0.81
CA LEU A 200 6.62 14.33 -2.05
C LEU A 200 7.32 14.82 -3.32
N GLN A 201 7.84 16.05 -3.32
CA GLN A 201 8.55 16.61 -4.49
C GLN A 201 9.88 15.92 -4.80
N LYS A 202 10.49 15.27 -3.80
CA LYS A 202 11.78 14.58 -3.95
C LYS A 202 11.63 13.12 -4.35
N ILE A 203 10.40 12.61 -4.44
CA ILE A 203 10.16 11.23 -4.87
C ILE A 203 10.50 11.14 -6.36
N GLN A 204 11.66 10.57 -6.65
CA GLN A 204 12.11 10.27 -8.00
C GLN A 204 12.57 8.82 -8.05
N ILE A 205 12.08 8.09 -9.05
CA ILE A 205 12.73 6.87 -9.50
C ILE A 205 13.88 7.34 -10.39
N LYS A 206 15.10 7.02 -9.98
CA LYS A 206 16.31 7.25 -10.79
C LYS A 206 16.59 6.03 -11.64
#